data_AF-A0A2M7KVI8-F1
#
_entry.id   AF-A0A2M7KVI8-F1
#
_cell.length_a   1.000
_cell.length_b   1.000
_cell.length_c   1.000
_cell.angle_alpha   90.00
_cell.angle_beta   90.00
_cell.angle_gamma   90.00
#
_symmetry.space_group_name_H-M   'P 1'
#
loop_
_entity.id
_entity.type
_entity.pdbx_description
1 polymer ?
#
loop_
_entity_poly.entity_id
_entity_poly.type
_entity_poly.pdbx_seq_one_letter_code
_entity_poly.pdbx_strand_id
1 'polypeptide(L)'
;MALSIARQRLLTATFPYYRIAGDDPDERNPAVGFAYKTVPHITLKCIAQNPDLDPDKVKGKSREEIEAIIQANAPQETLYDQPEVDGKRIRVSGPFTVEAIPPPVEQITPPSPIGGEPETAEAEPARSEDPTAHLPMLVELLRKDGVTFPDNRRVRFEHLSERTGGVLHAEGEAKGDTDMGRIAVSFGPFHGPVTVGQVEDGLSEAVRGGFDSVIFCGFAFDGSAQSAISADPNPRVHVHLAHIRPDVMTTDSEGKNLLKTTAASQLFTVFGEPDVALKPATEAGIAEAKDGEWVVELLGVDVYDPLTGEVSSSSADRIAAWFLDTDYDNRT
;
A
#
# COMPACT_ATOMS: atom_id res chain seq x y z
N MET A 1 -1.31 -15.32 0.26
CA MET A 1 -1.85 -14.04 0.80
C MET A 1 -0.80 -13.19 1.51
N ALA A 2 -0.03 -13.73 2.47
CA ALA A 2 1.11 -12.99 3.06
C ALA A 2 2.16 -12.56 2.02
N LEU A 3 2.39 -13.40 0.99
CA LEU A 3 3.37 -13.15 -0.07
C LEU A 3 3.07 -11.90 -0.91
N SER A 4 1.82 -11.73 -1.35
CA SER A 4 1.41 -10.60 -2.19
C SER A 4 1.47 -9.28 -1.41
N ILE A 5 1.02 -9.31 -0.14
CA ILE A 5 1.11 -8.16 0.76
C ILE A 5 2.57 -7.82 1.07
N ALA A 6 3.40 -8.81 1.39
CA ALA A 6 4.83 -8.60 1.65
C ALA A 6 5.54 -8.02 0.43
N ARG A 7 5.28 -8.57 -0.77
CA ARG A 7 5.79 -8.06 -2.04
C ARG A 7 5.39 -6.60 -2.24
N GLN A 8 4.10 -6.28 -2.12
CA GLN A 8 3.61 -4.90 -2.29
C GLN A 8 4.24 -3.93 -1.28
N ARG A 9 4.37 -4.33 -0.01
CA ARG A 9 5.01 -3.51 1.02
C ARG A 9 6.49 -3.26 0.74
N LEU A 10 7.24 -4.30 0.33
CA LEU A 10 8.63 -4.13 -0.04
C LEU A 10 8.79 -3.22 -1.25
N LEU A 11 7.94 -3.35 -2.27
CA LEU A 11 8.04 -2.54 -3.49
C LEU A 11 7.63 -1.07 -3.30
N THR A 12 6.70 -0.80 -2.38
CA THR A 12 6.22 0.58 -2.11
C THR A 12 6.94 1.27 -0.96
N ALA A 13 7.76 0.55 -0.19
CA ALA A 13 8.51 1.11 0.92
C ALA A 13 9.75 1.88 0.45
N THR A 14 9.97 3.04 1.08
CA THR A 14 11.21 3.81 0.98
C THR A 14 12.08 3.56 2.21
N PHE A 15 13.37 3.35 2.01
CA PHE A 15 14.34 3.15 3.06
C PHE A 15 15.35 4.29 3.09
N PRO A 16 15.85 4.69 4.28
CA PRO A 16 16.90 5.69 4.37
C PRO A 16 18.17 5.18 3.68
N TYR A 17 18.83 6.09 2.96
CA TYR A 17 20.17 5.86 2.43
C TYR A 17 21.19 6.41 3.42
N TYR A 18 22.25 5.66 3.71
CA TYR A 18 23.29 6.08 4.65
C TYR A 18 24.56 6.47 3.92
N ARG A 19 25.22 7.53 4.39
CA ARG A 19 26.48 8.02 3.83
C ARG A 19 27.60 7.00 4.09
N ILE A 20 28.41 6.74 3.07
CA ILE A 20 29.55 5.82 3.11
C ILE A 20 30.79 6.61 3.57
N ALA A 21 31.72 5.97 4.29
CA ALA A 21 32.90 6.63 4.88
C ALA A 21 34.02 6.98 3.88
N GLY A 22 33.87 6.64 2.59
CA GLY A 22 34.88 6.86 1.56
C GLY A 22 34.97 8.31 1.06
N ASP A 23 36.16 8.69 0.57
CA ASP A 23 36.44 10.04 0.05
C ASP A 23 35.80 10.30 -1.33
N ASP A 24 35.46 9.24 -2.07
CA ASP A 24 34.81 9.34 -3.37
C ASP A 24 33.29 9.08 -3.26
N PRO A 25 32.44 10.09 -3.47
CA PRO A 25 30.98 9.94 -3.41
C PRO A 25 30.39 9.06 -4.52
N ASP A 26 31.16 8.70 -5.55
CA ASP A 26 30.76 7.83 -6.65
C ASP A 26 31.23 6.37 -6.48
N GLU A 27 32.22 6.09 -5.63
CA GLU A 27 32.57 4.71 -5.23
C GLU A 27 31.59 4.19 -4.17
N ARG A 28 30.49 3.61 -4.66
CA ARG A 28 29.39 3.04 -3.88
C ARG A 28 29.75 1.69 -3.25
N ASN A 29 30.80 1.64 -2.44
CA ASN A 29 31.23 0.40 -1.80
C ASN A 29 30.92 0.39 -0.29
N PRO A 30 29.84 -0.28 0.17
CA PRO A 30 29.55 -0.37 1.60
C PRO A 30 30.64 -1.10 2.41
N ALA A 31 31.58 -1.79 1.76
CA ALA A 31 32.73 -2.43 2.43
C ALA A 31 33.66 -1.43 3.12
N VAL A 32 33.68 -0.15 2.70
CA VAL A 32 34.48 0.87 3.39
C VAL A 32 33.82 1.41 4.66
N GLY A 33 32.60 0.96 4.97
CA GLY A 33 31.83 1.38 6.14
C GLY A 33 30.99 2.64 5.91
N PHE A 34 30.25 3.04 6.94
CA PHE A 34 29.38 4.21 6.91
C PHE A 34 30.03 5.40 7.63
N ALA A 35 29.65 6.61 7.24
CA ALA A 35 29.90 7.79 8.05
C ALA A 35 28.97 7.73 9.27
N TYR A 36 29.55 7.76 10.47
CA TYR A 36 28.82 7.66 11.73
C TYR A 36 28.88 8.98 12.47
N LYS A 37 27.86 9.26 13.29
CA LYS A 37 27.87 10.42 14.18
C LYS A 37 28.97 10.29 15.22
N THR A 38 29.62 11.40 15.50
CA THR A 38 30.59 11.53 16.60
C THR A 38 30.01 12.39 17.72
N VAL A 39 30.24 11.98 18.96
CA VAL A 39 29.83 12.71 20.15
C VAL A 39 31.00 12.90 21.11
N PRO A 40 31.08 14.02 21.85
CA PRO A 40 32.13 14.23 22.84
C PRO A 40 31.93 13.29 24.04
N HIS A 41 32.92 12.44 24.32
CA HIS A 41 32.93 11.56 25.47
C HIS A 41 33.57 12.26 26.68
N ILE A 42 32.75 12.91 27.50
CA ILE A 42 33.21 13.71 28.64
C ILE A 42 33.48 12.81 29.84
N THR A 43 34.75 12.63 30.20
CA THR A 43 35.16 11.96 31.45
C THR A 43 35.72 12.96 32.45
N LEU A 44 35.65 12.60 33.75
CA LEU A 44 36.30 13.36 34.83
C LEU A 44 37.79 13.60 34.56
N LYS A 45 38.46 12.63 33.93
CA LYS A 45 39.87 12.73 33.54
C LYS A 45 40.09 13.81 32.47
N CYS A 46 39.24 13.85 31.44
CA CYS A 46 39.32 14.86 30.38
C CYS A 46 39.07 16.27 30.92
N ILE A 47 38.14 16.44 31.86
CA ILE A 47 37.90 17.73 32.53
C ILE A 47 39.11 18.14 33.36
N ALA A 48 39.66 17.23 34.18
CA ALA A 48 40.77 17.52 35.09
C ALA A 48 42.11 17.79 34.36
N GLN A 49 42.31 17.22 33.18
CA GLN A 49 43.53 17.37 32.39
C GLN A 49 43.43 18.46 31.31
N ASN A 50 42.31 19.19 31.23
CA ASN A 50 42.10 20.23 30.23
C ASN A 50 42.82 21.54 30.65
N PRO A 51 43.86 21.99 29.93
CA PRO A 51 44.63 23.19 30.27
C PRO A 51 43.83 24.49 30.08
N ASP A 52 42.65 24.44 29.45
CA ASP A 52 41.77 25.58 29.25
C ASP A 52 40.72 25.74 30.36
N LEU A 53 40.65 24.78 31.29
CA LEU A 53 39.82 24.83 32.51
C LEU A 53 40.62 25.25 33.75
N ASP A 54 41.82 25.82 33.58
CA ASP A 54 42.60 26.40 34.66
C ASP A 54 41.79 27.51 35.37
N PRO A 55 41.67 27.53 36.71
CA PRO A 55 40.91 28.53 37.46
C PRO A 55 41.18 29.98 37.06
N ASP A 56 42.38 30.34 36.61
CA ASP A 56 42.68 31.70 36.15
C ASP A 56 42.11 32.01 34.75
N LYS A 57 41.94 31.00 33.88
CA LYS A 57 41.42 31.14 32.51
C LYS A 57 39.89 31.08 32.41
N VAL A 58 39.23 30.41 33.35
CA VAL A 58 37.76 30.31 33.41
C VAL A 58 37.12 31.34 34.35
N LYS A 59 37.94 32.16 35.04
CA LYS A 59 37.47 33.23 35.92
C LYS A 59 36.64 34.26 35.16
N GLY A 60 35.37 34.39 35.53
CA GLY A 60 34.44 35.34 34.92
C GLY A 60 33.72 34.81 33.67
N LYS A 61 33.99 33.57 33.24
CA LYS A 61 33.22 32.91 32.18
C LYS A 61 31.90 32.37 32.72
N SER A 62 30.87 32.42 31.88
CA SER A 62 29.57 31.82 32.12
C SER A 62 29.65 30.29 32.11
N ARG A 63 28.63 29.65 32.68
CA ARG A 63 28.53 28.18 32.72
C ARG A 63 28.50 27.57 31.31
N GLU A 64 27.83 28.23 30.37
CA GLU A 64 27.73 27.81 28.97
C GLU A 64 29.09 27.84 28.26
N GLU A 65 29.90 28.87 28.51
CA GLU A 65 31.25 28.97 27.95
C GLU A 65 32.18 27.88 28.50
N ILE A 66 32.05 27.56 29.79
CA ILE A 66 32.81 26.48 30.43
C ILE A 66 32.42 25.13 29.81
N GLU A 67 31.12 24.91 29.59
CA GLU A 67 30.59 23.67 29.00
C GLU A 67 31.00 23.51 27.54
N ALA A 68 31.05 24.60 26.77
CA ALA A 68 31.60 24.61 25.41
C ALA A 68 33.09 24.24 25.38
N ILE A 69 33.90 24.74 26.32
CA ILE A 69 35.32 24.37 26.45
C ILE A 69 35.48 22.89 26.79
N ILE A 70 34.62 22.37 27.66
CA ILE A 70 34.61 20.94 28.02
C ILE A 70 34.27 20.10 26.78
N GLN A 71 33.25 20.47 26.01
CA GLN A 71 32.87 19.74 24.80
C GLN A 71 33.94 19.81 23.70
N ALA A 72 34.57 20.98 23.50
CA ALA A 72 35.58 21.18 22.46
C ALA A 72 36.85 20.36 22.69
N ASN A 73 37.28 20.20 23.96
CA ASN A 73 38.47 19.44 24.32
C ASN A 73 38.17 17.98 24.72
N ALA A 74 36.91 17.54 24.67
CA ALA A 74 36.55 16.15 24.94
C ALA A 74 36.93 15.25 23.75
N PRO A 75 37.45 14.03 24.00
CA PRO A 75 37.70 13.07 22.96
C PRO A 75 36.39 12.71 22.27
N GLN A 76 36.40 12.66 20.94
CA GLN A 76 35.24 12.27 20.15
C GLN A 76 35.11 10.75 20.13
N GLU A 77 33.92 10.25 20.42
CA GLU A 77 33.54 8.84 20.31
C GLU A 77 32.58 8.65 19.15
N THR A 78 32.86 7.68 18.29
CA THR A 78 32.05 7.35 17.12
C THR A 78 30.93 6.38 17.50
N LEU A 79 29.69 6.73 17.19
CA LEU A 79 28.50 5.92 17.47
C LEU A 79 28.20 5.00 16.28
N TYR A 80 28.69 3.75 16.33
CA TYR A 80 28.53 2.77 15.25
C TYR A 80 27.08 2.31 15.00
N ASP A 81 26.15 2.61 15.91
CA ASP A 81 24.72 2.38 15.76
C ASP A 81 24.00 3.55 15.05
N GLN A 82 24.68 4.68 14.84
CA GLN A 82 24.09 5.91 14.27
C GLN A 82 24.81 6.39 13.01
N PRO A 83 24.63 5.67 11.89
CA PRO A 83 25.10 6.16 10.58
C PRO A 83 24.36 7.42 10.16
N GLU A 84 25.06 8.30 9.44
CA GLU A 84 24.48 9.51 8.88
C GLU A 84 23.56 9.20 7.69
N VAL A 85 22.35 9.75 7.70
CA VAL A 85 21.38 9.61 6.61
C VAL A 85 21.67 10.65 5.53
N ASP A 86 21.74 10.23 4.28
CA ASP A 86 21.77 11.11 3.11
C ASP A 86 20.33 11.43 2.68
N GLY A 87 19.86 12.64 3.02
CA GLY A 87 18.52 13.10 2.67
C GLY A 87 18.30 13.39 1.17
N LYS A 88 19.36 13.41 0.35
CA LYS A 88 19.23 13.62 -1.10
C LYS A 88 18.90 12.33 -1.85
N ARG A 89 18.99 11.19 -1.17
CA ARG A 89 18.86 9.86 -1.78
C ARG A 89 17.88 9.03 -0.99
N ILE A 90 17.02 8.32 -1.71
CA ILE A 90 16.07 7.37 -1.14
C ILE A 90 16.42 6.00 -1.68
N ARG A 91 16.49 4.99 -0.80
CA ARG A 91 16.73 3.61 -1.21
C ARG A 91 15.39 2.90 -1.40
N VAL A 92 15.23 2.24 -2.54
CA VAL A 92 14.12 1.33 -2.81
C VAL A 92 14.60 -0.12 -2.69
N SER A 93 13.66 -1.06 -2.59
CA SER A 93 13.97 -2.48 -2.60
C SER A 93 14.67 -2.87 -3.91
N GLY A 94 15.81 -3.55 -3.82
CA GLY A 94 16.46 -4.17 -5.00
C GLY A 94 15.71 -5.42 -5.47
N PRO A 95 16.20 -6.14 -6.49
CA PRO A 95 15.61 -7.40 -6.92
C PRO A 95 15.55 -8.40 -5.74
N PHE A 96 14.39 -8.99 -5.51
CA PHE A 96 14.19 -9.98 -4.45
C PHE A 96 13.28 -11.11 -4.92
N THR A 97 13.46 -12.28 -4.31
CA THR A 97 12.56 -13.42 -4.45
C THR A 97 11.78 -13.58 -3.16
N VAL A 98 10.46 -13.76 -3.25
CA VAL A 98 9.65 -14.12 -2.10
C VAL A 98 9.12 -15.52 -2.33
N GLU A 99 9.38 -16.42 -1.38
CA GLU A 99 8.81 -17.76 -1.36
C GLU A 99 7.88 -17.89 -0.15
N ALA A 100 6.75 -18.54 -0.34
CA ALA A 100 5.89 -18.96 0.76
C ALA A 100 6.26 -20.40 1.13
N ILE A 101 6.34 -20.70 2.43
CA ILE A 101 6.35 -22.08 2.89
C ILE A 101 4.98 -22.66 2.48
N PRO A 102 4.94 -23.75 1.68
CA PRO A 102 3.67 -24.35 1.29
C PRO A 102 2.89 -24.70 2.56
N PRO A 103 1.58 -24.38 2.63
CA PRO A 103 0.77 -24.83 3.75
C PRO A 103 0.88 -26.35 3.85
N PRO A 104 0.97 -26.93 5.05
CA PRO A 104 0.98 -28.37 5.20
C PRO A 104 -0.27 -28.92 4.52
N VAL A 105 -0.06 -29.65 3.43
CA VAL A 105 -1.13 -30.39 2.78
C VAL A 105 -1.42 -31.57 3.69
N GLU A 106 -2.44 -31.45 4.54
CA GLU A 106 -3.00 -32.63 5.18
C GLU A 106 -3.57 -33.50 4.07
N GLN A 107 -2.81 -34.54 3.70
CA GLN A 107 -3.33 -35.63 2.91
C GLN A 107 -4.47 -36.23 3.71
N ILE A 108 -5.71 -35.96 3.29
CA ILE A 108 -6.89 -36.69 3.73
C ILE A 108 -6.69 -38.13 3.24
N THR A 109 -5.94 -38.91 4.02
CA THR A 109 -5.89 -40.34 3.85
C THR A 109 -7.27 -40.82 4.27
N PRO A 110 -8.10 -41.39 3.37
CA PRO A 110 -9.39 -41.92 3.78
C PRO A 110 -9.15 -42.97 4.88
N PRO A 111 -9.94 -42.98 5.96
CA PRO A 111 -9.71 -43.89 7.07
C PRO A 111 -9.75 -45.33 6.57
N SER A 112 -8.60 -46.00 6.67
CA SER A 112 -8.51 -47.46 6.57
C SER A 112 -9.36 -48.09 7.68
N PRO A 113 -10.11 -49.17 7.43
CA PRO A 113 -11.07 -49.75 8.37
C PRO A 113 -10.40 -50.61 9.47
N ILE A 114 -9.22 -50.22 9.96
CA ILE A 114 -8.55 -50.89 11.07
C ILE A 114 -8.59 -49.94 12.27
N GLY A 115 -9.57 -50.19 13.15
CA GLY A 115 -9.83 -49.43 14.37
C GLY A 115 -8.79 -49.69 15.46
N GLY A 116 -8.37 -48.60 16.10
CA GLY A 116 -7.54 -48.58 17.30
C GLY A 116 -7.43 -47.15 17.82
N GLU A 117 -8.38 -46.76 18.67
CA GLU A 117 -8.38 -45.52 19.48
C GLU A 117 -7.48 -45.67 20.73
N PRO A 118 -7.27 -44.64 21.56
CA PRO A 118 -7.51 -43.20 21.37
C PRO A 118 -6.31 -42.32 21.80
N GLU A 119 -6.24 -41.05 21.37
CA GLU A 119 -5.83 -39.97 22.28
C GLU A 119 -6.28 -38.61 21.75
N THR A 120 -6.83 -37.84 22.68
CA THR A 120 -7.52 -36.57 22.53
C THR A 120 -6.64 -35.48 21.89
N ALA A 121 -6.97 -35.11 20.66
CA ALA A 121 -6.75 -33.77 20.15
C ALA A 121 -8.11 -33.28 19.67
N GLU A 122 -8.69 -32.31 20.38
CA GLU A 122 -9.83 -31.54 19.91
C GLU A 122 -9.39 -30.82 18.64
N ALA A 123 -9.61 -31.48 17.50
CA ALA A 123 -9.50 -30.86 16.19
C ALA A 123 -10.64 -29.84 16.09
N GLU A 124 -10.31 -28.56 16.21
CA GLU A 124 -11.23 -27.52 15.75
C GLU A 124 -11.51 -27.76 14.27
N PRO A 125 -12.78 -27.88 13.85
CA PRO A 125 -13.09 -28.07 12.44
C PRO A 125 -12.62 -26.85 11.67
N ALA A 126 -11.77 -27.09 10.67
CA ALA A 126 -11.39 -26.10 9.69
C ALA A 126 -12.66 -25.41 9.16
N ARG A 127 -12.76 -24.09 9.40
CA ARG A 127 -13.81 -23.25 8.84
C ARG A 127 -13.85 -23.50 7.34
N SER A 128 -14.95 -24.04 6.84
CA SER A 128 -15.39 -23.77 5.49
C SER A 128 -15.51 -22.25 5.40
N GLU A 129 -14.54 -21.59 4.77
CA GLU A 129 -14.63 -20.15 4.52
C GLU A 129 -15.79 -19.93 3.57
N ASP A 130 -16.94 -19.56 4.13
CA ASP A 130 -18.09 -19.07 3.39
C ASP A 130 -17.58 -17.90 2.52
N PRO A 131 -17.67 -17.99 1.18
CA PRO A 131 -17.14 -16.98 0.27
C PRO A 131 -17.82 -15.60 0.44
N THR A 132 -18.86 -15.51 1.27
CA THR A 132 -19.57 -14.27 1.60
C THR A 132 -19.29 -13.77 3.04
N ALA A 133 -18.53 -14.51 3.85
CA ALA A 133 -18.27 -14.18 5.26
C ALA A 133 -17.55 -12.83 5.44
N HIS A 134 -16.81 -12.36 4.45
CA HIS A 134 -16.10 -11.08 4.49
C HIS A 134 -17.00 -9.87 4.19
N LEU A 135 -18.18 -10.07 3.59
CA LEU A 135 -19.04 -8.98 3.12
C LEU A 135 -19.53 -8.06 4.25
N PRO A 136 -20.04 -8.56 5.40
CA PRO A 136 -20.51 -7.68 6.48
C PRO A 136 -19.38 -6.80 7.04
N MET A 137 -18.18 -7.37 7.12
CA MET A 137 -16.98 -6.65 7.56
C MET A 137 -16.63 -5.53 6.57
N LEU A 138 -16.66 -5.79 5.26
CA LEU A 138 -16.40 -4.77 4.25
C LEU A 138 -17.46 -3.67 4.25
N VAL A 139 -18.73 -4.00 4.45
CA VAL A 139 -19.81 -3.02 4.56
C VAL A 139 -19.61 -2.12 5.78
N GLU A 140 -19.25 -2.68 6.93
CA GLU A 140 -18.94 -1.91 8.15
C GLU A 140 -17.74 -0.98 7.98
N LEU A 141 -16.69 -1.43 7.28
CA LEU A 141 -15.54 -0.58 6.97
C LEU A 141 -15.91 0.52 5.99
N LEU A 142 -16.69 0.21 4.97
CA LEU A 142 -17.17 1.19 3.99
C LEU A 142 -18.08 2.24 4.66
N ARG A 143 -18.89 1.85 5.64
CA ARG A 143 -19.70 2.77 6.45
C ARG A 143 -18.83 3.75 7.24
N LYS A 144 -17.72 3.29 7.81
CA LYS A 144 -16.82 4.11 8.65
C LYS A 144 -15.88 4.98 7.82
N ASP A 145 -15.33 4.44 6.75
CA ASP A 145 -14.33 5.10 5.92
C ASP A 145 -14.96 5.89 4.77
N GLY A 146 -15.99 5.38 4.11
CA GLY A 146 -16.49 5.92 2.85
C GLY A 146 -15.57 5.60 1.67
N VAL A 147 -15.80 6.27 0.56
CA VAL A 147 -15.04 6.09 -0.69
C VAL A 147 -14.21 7.35 -0.95
N THR A 148 -12.93 7.17 -1.22
CA THR A 148 -12.01 8.26 -1.57
C THR A 148 -11.86 8.29 -3.08
N PHE A 149 -12.27 9.39 -3.70
CA PHE A 149 -12.02 9.70 -5.10
C PHE A 149 -10.65 10.37 -5.24
N PRO A 150 -10.12 10.46 -6.46
CA PRO A 150 -8.93 11.25 -6.71
C PRO A 150 -9.13 12.73 -6.27
N ASP A 151 -8.02 13.47 -6.10
CA ASP A 151 -7.96 14.77 -5.41
C ASP A 151 -8.31 14.76 -3.91
N ASN A 152 -8.24 13.59 -3.25
CA ASN A 152 -8.61 13.41 -1.83
C ASN A 152 -10.07 13.77 -1.52
N ARG A 153 -10.93 13.80 -2.54
CA ARG A 153 -12.36 14.03 -2.36
C ARG A 153 -13.00 12.78 -1.77
N ARG A 154 -13.66 12.91 -0.62
CA ARG A 154 -14.17 11.75 0.12
C ARG A 154 -15.68 11.76 0.20
N VAL A 155 -16.30 10.74 -0.38
CA VAL A 155 -17.73 10.50 -0.31
C VAL A 155 -18.03 9.61 0.89
N ARG A 156 -18.90 10.09 1.77
CA ARG A 156 -19.42 9.31 2.90
C ARG A 156 -20.87 8.98 2.63
N PHE A 157 -21.33 7.87 3.19
CA PHE A 157 -22.72 7.47 3.08
C PHE A 157 -23.54 8.10 4.22
N GLU A 158 -24.69 8.68 3.90
CA GLU A 158 -25.66 9.11 4.90
C GLU A 158 -26.37 7.88 5.49
N HIS A 159 -26.74 6.96 4.61
CA HIS A 159 -27.23 5.64 4.94
C HIS A 159 -26.52 4.60 4.07
N LEU A 160 -26.19 3.45 4.66
CA LEU A 160 -25.63 2.29 3.96
C LEU A 160 -26.29 1.04 4.56
N SER A 161 -26.86 0.18 3.74
CA SER A 161 -27.54 -1.05 4.15
C SER A 161 -26.99 -2.23 3.37
N GLU A 162 -26.86 -3.36 4.06
CA GLU A 162 -26.53 -4.64 3.43
C GLU A 162 -27.68 -5.08 2.53
N ARG A 163 -27.33 -5.63 1.37
CA ARG A 163 -28.25 -6.27 0.45
C ARG A 163 -27.89 -7.74 0.32
N THR A 164 -28.92 -8.56 0.19
CA THR A 164 -28.78 -9.99 -0.01
C THR A 164 -29.49 -10.40 -1.30
N GLY A 165 -28.88 -11.35 -2.01
CA GLY A 165 -29.37 -11.82 -3.30
C GLY A 165 -28.88 -10.95 -4.45
N GLY A 166 -28.15 -11.56 -5.37
CA GLY A 166 -27.51 -10.88 -6.50
C GLY A 166 -26.02 -10.64 -6.26
N VAL A 167 -25.44 -9.77 -7.09
CA VAL A 167 -24.01 -9.39 -7.02
C VAL A 167 -23.81 -8.01 -6.38
N LEU A 168 -24.91 -7.31 -6.06
CA LEU A 168 -24.92 -6.09 -5.26
C LEU A 168 -25.06 -6.44 -3.79
N HIS A 169 -24.09 -6.02 -2.98
CA HIS A 169 -23.97 -6.42 -1.57
C HIS A 169 -24.36 -5.31 -0.60
N ALA A 170 -24.39 -4.06 -1.05
CA ALA A 170 -24.90 -2.96 -0.26
C ALA A 170 -25.56 -1.87 -1.12
N GLU A 171 -26.44 -1.09 -0.50
CA GLU A 171 -27.00 0.12 -1.07
C GLU A 171 -26.87 1.29 -0.09
N GLY A 172 -26.74 2.49 -0.61
CA GLY A 172 -26.67 3.69 0.20
C GLY A 172 -26.94 4.96 -0.58
N GLU A 173 -26.87 6.07 0.13
CA GLU A 173 -27.00 7.41 -0.44
C GLU A 173 -25.80 8.25 0.00
N ALA A 174 -25.23 9.01 -0.93
CA ALA A 174 -24.09 9.87 -0.63
C ALA A 174 -24.53 11.05 0.26
N LYS A 175 -23.74 11.32 1.29
CA LYS A 175 -23.96 12.44 2.20
C LYS A 175 -23.50 13.75 1.56
N GLY A 176 -24.45 14.56 1.13
CA GLY A 176 -24.18 15.91 0.62
C GLY A 176 -23.62 15.99 -0.81
N ASP A 177 -23.61 14.86 -1.53
CA ASP A 177 -23.32 14.79 -2.95
C ASP A 177 -24.60 14.34 -3.66
N THR A 178 -25.34 15.30 -4.22
CA THR A 178 -26.66 15.06 -4.81
C THR A 178 -26.56 14.32 -6.15
N ASP A 179 -25.39 14.36 -6.79
CA ASP A 179 -25.18 13.86 -8.15
C ASP A 179 -24.84 12.36 -8.17
N MET A 180 -24.26 11.81 -7.08
CA MET A 180 -24.12 10.35 -6.95
C MET A 180 -25.44 9.62 -6.66
N GLY A 181 -26.46 10.36 -6.20
CA GLY A 181 -27.80 9.85 -5.93
C GLY A 181 -27.80 8.57 -5.09
N ARG A 182 -28.56 7.58 -5.57
CA ARG A 182 -28.68 6.26 -4.96
C ARG A 182 -27.55 5.36 -5.45
N ILE A 183 -26.72 4.90 -4.53
CA ILE A 183 -25.49 4.13 -4.81
C ILE A 183 -25.71 2.66 -4.49
N ALA A 184 -25.34 1.78 -5.42
CA ALA A 184 -25.15 0.36 -5.17
C ALA A 184 -23.66 0.02 -5.03
N VAL A 185 -23.33 -0.96 -4.20
CA VAL A 185 -21.95 -1.42 -4.00
C VAL A 185 -21.88 -2.92 -4.24
N SER A 186 -20.96 -3.32 -5.12
CA SER A 186 -20.58 -4.72 -5.32
C SER A 186 -19.17 -4.93 -4.77
N PHE A 187 -18.96 -6.02 -4.04
CA PHE A 187 -17.66 -6.37 -3.47
C PHE A 187 -17.12 -7.59 -4.21
N GLY A 188 -15.86 -7.53 -4.61
CA GLY A 188 -15.16 -8.67 -5.18
C GLY A 188 -14.98 -9.82 -4.18
N PRO A 189 -14.62 -11.00 -4.69
CA PRO A 189 -14.25 -12.13 -3.86
C PRO A 189 -13.07 -11.78 -2.96
N PHE A 190 -13.00 -12.40 -1.77
CA PHE A 190 -11.91 -12.17 -0.83
C PHE A 190 -10.56 -12.65 -1.38
N HIS A 191 -10.57 -13.70 -2.21
CA HIS A 191 -9.40 -14.35 -2.80
C HIS A 191 -9.44 -14.37 -4.33
N GLY A 192 -9.73 -13.23 -4.97
CA GLY A 192 -9.70 -13.17 -6.43
C GLY A 192 -9.97 -11.77 -6.99
N PRO A 193 -9.85 -11.59 -8.30
CA PRO A 193 -10.24 -10.36 -8.96
C PRO A 193 -11.76 -10.24 -9.05
N VAL A 194 -12.26 -9.00 -9.10
CA VAL A 194 -13.59 -8.71 -9.65
C VAL A 194 -13.55 -9.04 -11.15
N THR A 195 -14.52 -9.84 -11.60
CA THR A 195 -14.57 -10.33 -12.97
C THR A 195 -15.51 -9.53 -13.85
N VAL A 196 -15.32 -9.61 -15.18
CA VAL A 196 -16.22 -8.93 -16.12
C VAL A 196 -17.69 -9.35 -15.95
N GLY A 197 -17.93 -10.63 -15.64
CA GLY A 197 -19.28 -11.14 -15.39
C GLY A 197 -19.94 -10.51 -14.16
N GLN A 198 -19.18 -10.30 -13.09
CA GLN A 198 -19.66 -9.58 -11.90
C GLN A 198 -20.01 -8.12 -12.23
N VAL A 199 -19.24 -7.48 -13.11
CA VAL A 199 -19.53 -6.11 -13.57
C VAL A 199 -20.81 -6.06 -14.41
N GLU A 200 -20.96 -6.95 -15.38
CA GLU A 200 -22.13 -6.99 -16.26
C GLU A 200 -23.42 -7.31 -15.49
N ASP A 201 -23.38 -8.29 -14.60
CA ASP A 201 -24.51 -8.64 -13.74
C ASP A 201 -24.84 -7.51 -12.78
N GLY A 202 -23.81 -6.88 -12.18
CA GLY A 202 -23.98 -5.81 -11.22
C GLY A 202 -24.53 -4.54 -11.84
N LEU A 203 -24.09 -4.20 -13.05
CA LEU A 203 -24.63 -3.09 -13.82
C LEU A 203 -26.09 -3.36 -14.22
N SER A 204 -26.38 -4.57 -14.70
CA SER A 204 -27.74 -4.98 -15.06
C SER A 204 -28.68 -4.92 -13.85
N GLU A 205 -28.23 -5.36 -12.69
CA GLU A 205 -28.96 -5.28 -11.43
C GLU A 205 -29.14 -3.84 -10.96
N ALA A 206 -28.10 -3.00 -11.07
CA ALA A 206 -28.13 -1.61 -10.66
C ALA A 206 -29.17 -0.80 -11.48
N VAL A 207 -29.17 -0.99 -12.80
CA VAL A 207 -30.16 -0.36 -13.70
C VAL A 207 -31.58 -0.77 -13.33
N ARG A 208 -31.81 -2.06 -13.05
CA ARG A 208 -33.14 -2.58 -12.64
C ARG A 208 -33.54 -2.10 -11.26
N GLY A 209 -32.57 -1.91 -10.37
CA GLY A 209 -32.76 -1.40 -9.01
C GLY A 209 -33.01 0.10 -8.92
N GLY A 210 -32.85 0.84 -10.04
CA GLY A 210 -33.01 2.29 -10.09
C GLY A 210 -31.95 3.02 -9.29
N PHE A 211 -30.71 2.53 -9.35
CA PHE A 211 -29.55 3.21 -8.78
C PHE A 211 -28.98 4.21 -9.79
N ASP A 212 -28.45 5.32 -9.31
CA ASP A 212 -27.81 6.35 -10.15
C ASP A 212 -26.32 6.06 -10.33
N SER A 213 -25.71 5.36 -9.36
CA SER A 213 -24.30 4.96 -9.40
C SER A 213 -24.09 3.54 -8.86
N VAL A 214 -23.08 2.84 -9.38
CA VAL A 214 -22.61 1.55 -8.87
C VAL A 214 -21.10 1.59 -8.65
N ILE A 215 -20.66 1.16 -7.47
CA ILE A 215 -19.24 1.09 -7.09
C ILE A 215 -18.84 -0.37 -6.97
N PHE A 216 -17.94 -0.82 -7.83
CA PHE A 216 -17.30 -2.12 -7.73
C PHE A 216 -16.05 -1.98 -6.85
N CYS A 217 -16.04 -2.66 -5.71
CA CYS A 217 -14.98 -2.63 -4.72
C CYS A 217 -14.22 -3.96 -4.74
N GLY A 218 -12.94 -3.97 -5.12
CA GLY A 218 -12.14 -5.20 -5.23
C GLY A 218 -10.73 -5.05 -4.67
N PHE A 219 -10.13 -6.15 -4.20
CA PHE A 219 -8.68 -6.17 -3.92
C PHE A 219 -7.87 -6.17 -5.23
N ALA A 220 -8.43 -6.80 -6.27
CA ALA A 220 -7.93 -6.83 -7.63
C ALA A 220 -9.10 -6.82 -8.62
N PHE A 221 -8.82 -6.52 -9.87
CA PHE A 221 -9.75 -6.56 -10.99
C PHE A 221 -9.09 -7.29 -12.15
N ASP A 222 -9.85 -8.05 -12.92
CA ASP A 222 -9.36 -8.57 -14.19
C ASP A 222 -9.29 -7.42 -15.22
N GLY A 223 -8.42 -7.54 -16.22
CA GLY A 223 -8.25 -6.48 -17.23
C GLY A 223 -9.52 -6.24 -18.06
N SER A 224 -10.35 -7.27 -18.21
CA SER A 224 -11.62 -7.20 -18.95
C SER A 224 -12.69 -6.41 -18.17
N ALA A 225 -12.79 -6.58 -16.84
CA ALA A 225 -13.66 -5.81 -15.96
C ALA A 225 -13.24 -4.35 -15.90
N GLN A 226 -11.93 -4.09 -15.80
CA GLN A 226 -11.42 -2.71 -15.85
C GLN A 226 -11.85 -2.04 -17.16
N SER A 227 -11.61 -2.69 -18.30
CA SER A 227 -12.01 -2.18 -19.61
C SER A 227 -13.53 -1.97 -19.72
N ALA A 228 -14.33 -2.89 -19.18
CA ALA A 228 -15.78 -2.81 -19.20
C ALA A 228 -16.32 -1.67 -18.31
N ILE A 229 -15.67 -1.39 -17.18
CA ILE A 229 -16.01 -0.25 -16.31
C ILE A 229 -15.61 1.07 -16.98
N SER A 230 -14.39 1.15 -17.54
CA SER A 230 -13.86 2.34 -18.23
C SER A 230 -14.69 2.76 -19.43
N ALA A 231 -15.25 1.80 -20.17
CA ALA A 231 -16.09 2.07 -21.33
C ALA A 231 -17.40 2.82 -20.99
N ASP A 232 -17.71 3.00 -19.69
CA ASP A 232 -18.95 3.54 -19.14
C ASP A 232 -20.18 3.10 -19.98
N PRO A 233 -20.48 1.80 -19.99
CA PRO A 233 -21.35 1.20 -21.00
C PRO A 233 -22.81 1.65 -20.91
N ASN A 234 -23.20 2.39 -19.86
CA ASN A 234 -24.58 2.78 -19.65
C ASN A 234 -24.76 4.24 -19.19
N PRO A 235 -25.39 5.12 -19.99
CA PRO A 235 -25.60 6.52 -19.63
C PRO A 235 -26.62 6.73 -18.50
N ARG A 236 -27.24 5.67 -17.95
CA ARG A 236 -28.23 5.75 -16.87
C ARG A 236 -27.66 5.49 -15.49
N VAL A 237 -26.54 4.78 -15.38
CA VAL A 237 -25.92 4.39 -14.10
C VAL A 237 -24.43 4.60 -14.21
N HIS A 238 -23.90 5.50 -13.39
CA HIS A 238 -22.47 5.77 -13.37
C HIS A 238 -21.70 4.62 -12.71
N VAL A 239 -20.62 4.19 -13.34
CA VAL A 239 -19.82 3.06 -12.86
C VAL A 239 -18.51 3.55 -12.27
N HIS A 240 -18.16 3.05 -11.08
CA HIS A 240 -16.89 3.36 -10.43
C HIS A 240 -16.14 2.10 -10.01
N LEU A 241 -14.83 2.13 -10.18
CA LEU A 241 -13.90 1.11 -9.73
C LEU A 241 -13.18 1.60 -8.47
N ALA A 242 -13.35 0.89 -7.35
CA ALA A 242 -12.65 1.16 -6.11
C ALA A 242 -11.76 -0.01 -5.68
N HIS A 243 -10.50 0.26 -5.41
CA HIS A 243 -9.60 -0.72 -4.79
C HIS A 243 -9.76 -0.72 -3.27
N ILE A 244 -9.84 -1.93 -2.72
CA ILE A 244 -9.80 -2.18 -1.28
C ILE A 244 -8.34 -2.30 -0.85
N ARG A 245 -7.95 -1.52 0.15
CA ARG A 245 -6.60 -1.60 0.72
C ARG A 245 -6.37 -2.99 1.35
N PRO A 246 -5.33 -3.74 0.97
CA PRO A 246 -5.09 -5.09 1.48
C PRO A 246 -4.93 -5.18 3.00
N ASP A 247 -4.54 -4.08 3.65
CA ASP A 247 -4.42 -4.01 5.11
C ASP A 247 -5.75 -4.31 5.83
N VAL A 248 -6.89 -4.16 5.15
CA VAL A 248 -8.23 -4.56 5.65
C VAL A 248 -8.27 -6.03 6.09
N MET A 249 -7.43 -6.87 5.49
CA MET A 249 -7.37 -8.30 5.70
C MET A 249 -6.52 -8.71 6.91
N THR A 250 -5.81 -7.76 7.54
CA THR A 250 -5.01 -8.07 8.73
C THR A 250 -5.90 -8.15 9.97
N THR A 251 -6.29 -9.38 10.34
CA THR A 251 -6.94 -9.67 11.62
C THR A 251 -5.93 -10.21 12.63
N ASP A 252 -6.16 -9.96 13.91
CA ASP A 252 -5.44 -10.65 14.98
C ASP A 252 -5.86 -12.12 15.07
N SER A 253 -5.20 -12.87 15.97
CA SER A 253 -5.52 -14.27 16.26
C SER A 253 -6.95 -14.50 16.77
N GLU A 254 -7.66 -13.44 17.16
CA GLU A 254 -9.05 -13.45 17.61
C GLU A 254 -10.03 -13.02 16.49
N GLY A 255 -9.53 -12.80 15.27
CA GLY A 255 -10.33 -12.40 14.11
C GLY A 255 -10.73 -10.91 14.10
N LYS A 256 -10.17 -10.10 14.99
CA LYS A 256 -10.46 -8.67 15.08
C LYS A 256 -9.51 -7.90 14.16
N ASN A 257 -10.07 -6.97 13.38
CA ASN A 257 -9.28 -6.15 12.46
C ASN A 257 -8.23 -5.33 13.23
N LEU A 258 -6.95 -5.52 12.88
CA LEU A 258 -5.81 -4.84 13.50
C LEU A 258 -5.73 -3.36 13.10
N LEU A 259 -6.45 -2.95 12.05
CA LEU A 259 -6.53 -1.56 11.65
C LEU A 259 -7.38 -0.78 12.65
N LYS A 260 -6.75 0.18 13.34
CA LYS A 260 -7.47 1.33 13.88
C LYS A 260 -7.94 2.17 12.68
N THR A 261 -9.19 1.98 12.27
CA THR A 261 -9.77 2.80 11.21
C THR A 261 -9.82 4.26 11.67
N THR A 262 -9.13 5.12 10.94
CA THR A 262 -9.09 6.56 11.20
C THR A 262 -9.60 7.29 9.97
N ALA A 263 -9.90 8.58 10.08
CA ALA A 263 -10.29 9.35 8.90
C ALA A 263 -9.20 9.39 7.80
N ALA A 264 -7.97 8.93 8.04
CA ALA A 264 -6.87 8.94 7.07
C ALA A 264 -6.59 7.58 6.40
N SER A 265 -7.39 6.53 6.66
CA SER A 265 -7.05 5.18 6.20
C SER A 265 -7.21 4.94 4.69
N GLN A 266 -8.11 5.68 4.02
CA GLN A 266 -8.40 5.58 2.57
C GLN A 266 -8.50 4.10 2.13
N LEU A 267 -9.37 3.35 2.82
CA LEU A 267 -9.52 1.91 2.66
C LEU A 267 -10.16 1.55 1.32
N PHE A 268 -11.05 2.41 0.82
CA PHE A 268 -11.70 2.28 -0.47
C PHE A 268 -11.30 3.49 -1.30
N THR A 269 -10.48 3.27 -2.33
CA THR A 269 -9.99 4.35 -3.19
C THR A 269 -10.39 4.09 -4.62
N VAL A 270 -11.10 5.04 -5.23
CA VAL A 270 -11.44 5.03 -6.65
C VAL A 270 -10.20 5.41 -7.43
N PHE A 271 -9.77 4.50 -8.30
CA PHE A 271 -8.73 4.75 -9.28
C PHE A 271 -9.42 4.84 -10.63
N GLY A 272 -9.02 5.78 -11.47
CA GLY A 272 -9.32 5.64 -12.89
C GLY A 272 -8.13 5.03 -13.62
N GLU A 273 -8.20 5.05 -14.95
CA GLU A 273 -7.28 4.30 -15.80
C GLU A 273 -5.91 4.96 -15.85
N PRO A 274 -4.81 4.20 -15.68
CA PRO A 274 -3.49 4.74 -15.97
C PRO A 274 -3.36 5.04 -17.46
N ASP A 275 -3.12 6.30 -17.80
CA ASP A 275 -2.82 6.72 -19.17
C ASP A 275 -1.36 6.35 -19.47
N VAL A 276 -1.15 5.43 -20.42
CA VAL A 276 0.16 4.89 -20.77
C VAL A 276 0.47 5.04 -22.26
N ALA A 277 1.66 5.52 -22.57
CA ALA A 277 2.21 5.56 -23.91
C ALA A 277 3.25 4.45 -24.10
N LEU A 278 3.16 3.72 -25.21
CA LEU A 278 4.14 2.71 -25.62
C LEU A 278 5.04 3.28 -26.72
N LYS A 279 6.35 3.25 -26.48
CA LYS A 279 7.36 3.69 -27.45
C LYS A 279 8.40 2.59 -27.65
N PRO A 280 8.86 2.33 -28.88
CA PRO A 280 10.06 1.53 -29.09
C PRO A 280 11.23 2.13 -28.30
N ALA A 281 12.04 1.30 -27.63
CA ALA A 281 13.13 1.78 -26.78
C ALA A 281 14.19 2.59 -27.56
N THR A 282 14.30 2.36 -28.86
CA THR A 282 15.12 3.14 -29.81
C THR A 282 14.62 4.56 -30.00
N GLU A 283 13.31 4.78 -29.98
CA GLU A 283 12.68 6.11 -30.09
C GLU A 283 12.63 6.84 -28.73
N ALA A 284 12.62 6.09 -27.63
CA ALA A 284 12.65 6.63 -26.27
C ALA A 284 14.04 7.11 -25.80
N GLY A 285 15.08 6.98 -26.64
CA GLY A 285 16.42 7.52 -26.35
C GLY A 285 17.25 6.72 -25.34
N ILE A 286 16.94 5.43 -25.14
CA ILE A 286 17.72 4.56 -24.25
C ILE A 286 18.99 4.10 -24.98
N ALA A 287 20.16 4.48 -24.46
CA ALA A 287 21.46 4.38 -25.12
C ALA A 287 21.96 2.95 -25.45
N GLU A 288 21.25 1.91 -25.02
CA GLU A 288 21.59 0.49 -25.24
C GLU A 288 20.37 -0.37 -25.64
N ALA A 289 19.30 0.25 -26.13
CA ALA A 289 18.08 -0.46 -26.52
C ALA A 289 18.32 -1.48 -27.64
N LYS A 290 17.89 -2.72 -27.42
CA LYS A 290 17.86 -3.76 -28.47
C LYS A 290 16.58 -3.68 -29.29
N ASP A 291 16.65 -4.15 -30.53
CA ASP A 291 15.46 -4.28 -31.37
C ASP A 291 14.44 -5.22 -30.71
N GLY A 292 13.21 -4.72 -30.54
CA GLY A 292 12.12 -5.43 -29.85
C GLY A 292 11.88 -5.03 -28.39
N GLU A 293 12.70 -4.15 -27.81
CA GLU A 293 12.45 -3.59 -26.48
C GLU A 293 11.47 -2.41 -26.55
N TRP A 294 10.53 -2.38 -25.61
CA TRP A 294 9.50 -1.35 -25.49
C TRP A 294 9.67 -0.57 -24.19
N VAL A 295 9.40 0.72 -24.26
CA VAL A 295 9.31 1.61 -23.10
C VAL A 295 7.84 1.94 -22.88
N VAL A 296 7.39 1.67 -21.67
CA VAL A 296 6.07 2.06 -21.18
C VAL A 296 6.23 3.35 -20.38
N GLU A 297 5.64 4.43 -20.88
CA GLU A 297 5.62 5.73 -20.22
C GLU A 297 4.24 5.96 -19.60
N LEU A 298 4.19 6.08 -18.27
CA LEU A 298 2.97 6.44 -17.56
C LEU A 298 2.80 7.96 -17.60
N LEU A 299 1.78 8.43 -18.32
CA LEU A 299 1.44 9.85 -18.47
C LEU A 299 0.67 10.35 -17.25
N GLY A 300 -0.15 9.49 -16.66
CA GLY A 300 -1.05 9.89 -15.59
C GLY A 300 -2.05 8.81 -15.21
N VAL A 301 -3.07 9.25 -14.47
CA VAL A 301 -4.28 8.46 -14.21
C VAL A 301 -5.47 9.33 -14.55
N ASP A 302 -6.36 8.84 -15.38
CA ASP A 302 -7.64 9.47 -15.65
C ASP A 302 -8.51 9.42 -14.41
N VAL A 303 -9.21 10.53 -14.13
CA VAL A 303 -10.03 10.72 -12.95
C VAL A 303 -11.38 11.20 -13.41
N TYR A 304 -12.41 10.38 -13.16
CA TYR A 304 -13.78 10.83 -13.31
C TYR A 304 -14.19 11.72 -12.13
N ASP A 305 -14.61 12.95 -12.42
CA ASP A 305 -15.26 13.84 -11.46
C ASP A 305 -16.79 13.69 -11.56
N PRO A 306 -17.46 13.10 -10.57
CA PRO A 306 -18.89 12.83 -10.63
C PRO A 306 -19.78 14.07 -10.46
N LEU A 307 -19.23 15.24 -10.13
CA LEU A 307 -20.01 16.49 -10.09
C LEU A 307 -20.11 17.13 -11.48
N THR A 308 -19.05 17.02 -12.27
CA THR A 308 -18.97 17.62 -13.61
C THR A 308 -19.27 16.62 -14.71
N GLY A 309 -19.14 15.31 -14.41
CA GLY A 309 -19.19 14.24 -15.41
C GLY A 309 -17.97 14.23 -16.33
N GLU A 310 -16.92 15.00 -16.00
CA GLU A 310 -15.73 15.13 -16.82
C GLU A 310 -14.65 14.14 -16.36
N VAL A 311 -13.94 13.57 -17.35
CA VAL A 311 -12.71 12.81 -17.12
C VAL A 311 -11.55 13.79 -17.21
N SER A 312 -10.78 13.90 -16.13
CA SER A 312 -9.59 14.74 -16.03
C SER A 312 -8.36 13.88 -15.82
N SER A 313 -7.29 14.11 -16.58
CA SER A 313 -6.04 13.37 -16.43
C SER A 313 -5.19 13.97 -15.31
N SER A 314 -4.87 13.17 -14.29
CA SER A 314 -3.91 13.53 -13.25
C SER A 314 -2.50 13.21 -13.70
N SER A 315 -1.54 14.11 -13.49
CA SER A 315 -0.13 13.89 -13.81
C SER A 315 0.48 12.69 -13.08
N ALA A 316 1.43 11.99 -13.73
CA ALA A 316 2.19 10.89 -13.15
C ALA A 316 2.88 11.19 -11.81
N ASP A 317 3.22 12.45 -11.52
CA ASP A 317 3.85 12.89 -10.26
C ASP A 317 3.01 12.61 -9.01
N ARG A 318 1.70 12.38 -9.16
CA ARG A 318 0.79 12.06 -8.06
C ARG A 318 0.64 10.56 -7.81
N ILE A 319 1.30 9.73 -8.62
CA ILE A 319 1.20 8.27 -8.53
C ILE A 319 2.33 7.76 -7.64
N ALA A 320 1.96 7.18 -6.49
CA ALA A 320 2.94 6.71 -5.51
C ALA A 320 3.76 5.50 -6.01
N ALA A 321 3.12 4.61 -6.77
CA ALA A 321 3.75 3.47 -7.42
C ALA A 321 2.82 2.92 -8.50
N TRP A 322 3.39 2.33 -9.56
CA TRP A 322 2.66 1.56 -10.55
C TRP A 322 3.44 0.27 -10.84
N PHE A 323 2.70 -0.78 -11.19
CA PHE A 323 3.26 -2.10 -11.43
C PHE A 323 2.89 -2.53 -12.83
N LEU A 324 3.90 -2.92 -13.61
CA LEU A 324 3.73 -3.51 -14.93
C LEU A 324 3.91 -5.03 -14.81
N ASP A 325 2.88 -5.78 -15.17
CA ASP A 325 2.99 -7.23 -15.29
C ASP A 325 3.48 -7.59 -16.70
N THR A 326 4.72 -8.07 -16.79
CA THR A 326 5.34 -8.45 -18.07
C THR A 326 4.99 -9.87 -18.51
N ASP A 327 4.37 -10.68 -17.65
CA ASP A 327 4.03 -12.09 -17.90
C ASP A 327 2.51 -12.33 -17.78
N TYR A 328 1.72 -11.33 -18.16
CA TYR A 328 0.27 -11.42 -18.10
C TYR A 328 -0.27 -12.40 -19.17
N ASP A 329 -0.86 -13.51 -18.73
CA ASP A 329 -1.29 -14.62 -19.58
C ASP A 329 -2.83 -14.76 -19.71
N ASN A 330 -3.58 -13.74 -19.29
CA ASN A 330 -5.06 -13.75 -19.20
C ASN A 330 -5.64 -14.86 -18.29
N ARG A 331 -4.84 -15.49 -17.42
CA ARG A 331 -5.30 -16.55 -16.51
C ARG A 331 -5.01 -16.16 -15.06
N THR A 332 -5.85 -15.31 -14.50
CA THR A 332 -5.85 -15.06 -13.06
C THR A 332 -7.25 -14.81 -12.53
#